data_AF-A9EA99-F1
#
_entry.id   AF-A9EA99-F1
#
_cell.length_a   1.000
_cell.length_b   1.000
_cell.length_c   1.000
_cell.angle_alpha   90.00
_cell.angle_beta   90.00
_cell.angle_gamma   90.00
#
_symmetry.space_group_name_H-M   'P 1'
#
loop_
_entity.id
_entity.type
_entity.pdbx_description
1 polymer ?
#
loop_
_entity_poly.entity_id
_entity_poly.type
_entity_poly.pdbx_seq_one_letter_code
_entity_poly.pdbx_strand_id
1 'polypeptide(L)'
;MKPFKKSIQFILIVSSIFFFGNAHAQSPKEIMVKVDSVENFTYNSSIRKFQFTSCRYDLSSGRLRCKNRPRQVVVENIHKDYIVGPKKKDAKSLDMIISPIADKGTNMLVWKKADQDDNDFWLYLPALGKVKRIASSNEGGETGSVFGTEFSIEDVSPRKTKDYTYKLLGENTLNDRPVWIIESTPTETRSKKTYYSKVISYVDKERYVILKDELYDRVGTLFKQLITKKVDRIDGVWIVTKSAMINLRSRRITNYDVLSIDFNLEIDDEFFTQRAMSDFAYREKKMNEYRNTLQEVDSNKK
;
A
#
# COMPACT_ATOMS: atom_id res chain seq x y z
N MET A 1 25.27 39.13 77.91
CA MET A 1 26.07 38.11 77.21
C MET A 1 25.29 36.80 77.18
N LYS A 2 24.67 36.45 76.04
CA LYS A 2 23.96 35.17 75.83
C LYS A 2 24.91 34.18 75.13
N PRO A 3 24.92 32.89 75.50
CA PRO A 3 25.75 31.90 74.81
C PRO A 3 25.08 31.40 73.53
N PHE A 4 25.91 31.20 72.53
CA PHE A 4 25.63 30.65 71.20
C PHE A 4 26.16 29.21 71.17
N LYS A 5 25.38 28.25 70.65
CA LYS A 5 25.76 26.93 70.05
C LYS A 5 24.53 26.01 70.13
N LYS A 6 24.14 25.20 69.14
CA LYS A 6 24.50 24.98 67.73
C LYS A 6 23.32 24.13 67.21
N SER A 7 22.57 24.58 66.21
CA SER A 7 21.49 23.78 65.61
C SER A 7 22.07 22.91 64.50
N ILE A 8 21.96 21.59 64.63
CA ILE A 8 22.36 20.62 63.60
C ILE A 8 21.19 20.51 62.63
N GLN A 9 21.36 21.02 61.41
CA GLN A 9 20.37 20.90 60.34
C GLN A 9 20.65 19.60 59.58
N PHE A 10 19.78 18.61 59.73
CA PHE A 10 19.80 17.39 58.93
C PHE A 10 19.28 17.73 57.53
N ILE A 11 20.17 17.77 56.53
CA ILE A 11 19.80 17.88 55.12
C ILE A 11 19.44 16.46 54.64
N LEU A 12 18.14 16.21 54.48
CA LEU A 12 17.61 15.03 53.80
C LEU A 12 17.82 15.22 52.29
N ILE A 13 18.87 14.60 51.76
CA ILE A 13 19.08 14.49 50.31
C ILE A 13 18.07 13.44 49.80
N VAL A 14 16.94 13.89 49.28
CA VAL A 14 16.04 13.05 48.48
C VAL A 14 16.73 12.85 47.13
N SER A 15 17.44 11.72 47.00
CA SER A 15 17.96 11.27 45.71
C SER A 15 16.77 10.85 44.85
N SER A 16 16.30 11.77 44.00
CA SER A 16 15.34 11.47 42.94
C SER A 16 16.02 10.53 41.95
N ILE A 17 15.77 9.23 42.11
CA ILE A 17 16.11 8.22 41.12
C ILE A 17 15.25 8.52 39.89
N PHE A 18 15.83 9.25 38.93
CA PHE A 18 15.29 9.32 37.58
C PHE A 18 15.39 7.92 36.99
N PHE A 19 14.26 7.21 36.98
CA PHE A 19 14.07 6.07 36.08
C PHE A 19 14.15 6.60 34.65
N PHE A 20 15.34 6.59 34.06
CA PHE A 20 15.49 6.56 32.62
C PHE A 20 14.93 5.21 32.17
N GLY A 21 13.64 5.17 31.86
CA GLY A 21 13.06 4.07 31.11
C GLY A 21 13.84 3.97 29.80
N ASN A 22 14.56 2.87 29.61
CA ASN A 22 15.13 2.54 28.31
C ASN A 22 13.95 2.41 27.33
N ALA A 23 13.67 3.48 26.59
CA ALA A 23 12.85 3.39 25.40
C ALA A 23 13.63 2.52 24.41
N HIS A 24 13.34 1.22 24.40
CA HIS A 24 13.93 0.31 23.42
C HIS A 24 13.56 0.83 22.02
N ALA A 25 14.58 1.26 21.28
CA ALA A 25 14.42 1.65 19.89
C ALA A 25 13.83 0.47 19.12
N GLN A 26 12.73 0.71 18.39
CA GLN A 26 12.04 -0.34 17.63
C GLN A 26 12.96 -0.90 16.55
N SER A 27 12.95 -2.22 16.37
CA SER A 27 13.67 -2.83 15.25
C SER A 27 12.99 -2.48 13.91
N PRO A 28 13.74 -2.46 12.79
CA PRO A 28 13.18 -2.22 11.46
C PRO A 28 12.06 -3.19 11.09
N LYS A 29 12.19 -4.46 11.50
CA LYS A 29 11.15 -5.47 11.27
C LYS A 29 9.86 -5.14 12.02
N GLU A 30 9.95 -4.71 13.28
CA GLU A 30 8.76 -4.30 14.05
C GLU A 30 8.08 -3.06 13.46
N ILE A 31 8.86 -2.12 12.93
CA ILE A 31 8.32 -0.96 12.20
C ILE A 31 7.54 -1.43 10.98
N MET A 32 8.13 -2.30 10.15
CA MET A 32 7.46 -2.81 8.95
C MET A 32 6.24 -3.70 9.25
N VAL A 33 6.20 -4.38 10.39
CA VAL A 33 4.98 -5.07 10.88
C VAL A 33 3.88 -4.07 11.21
N LYS A 34 4.20 -2.90 11.77
CA LYS A 34 3.21 -1.84 12.00
C LYS A 34 2.73 -1.22 10.68
N VAL A 35 3.61 -1.04 9.70
CA VAL A 35 3.23 -0.61 8.35
C VAL A 35 2.23 -1.60 7.74
N ASP A 36 2.56 -2.89 7.74
CA ASP A 36 1.66 -3.94 7.24
C ASP A 36 0.33 -3.96 7.98
N SER A 37 0.34 -3.73 9.30
CA SER A 37 -0.88 -3.60 10.09
C SER A 37 -1.75 -2.41 9.67
N VAL A 38 -1.16 -1.25 9.39
CA VAL A 38 -1.89 -0.05 8.97
C VAL A 38 -2.49 -0.26 7.57
N GLU A 39 -1.73 -0.86 6.66
CA GLU A 39 -2.14 -1.07 5.26
C GLU A 39 -3.15 -2.21 5.08
N ASN A 40 -3.03 -3.32 5.84
CA ASN A 40 -3.75 -4.56 5.56
C ASN A 40 -4.67 -5.07 6.69
N PHE A 41 -4.68 -4.44 7.87
CA PHE A 41 -5.41 -4.96 9.04
C PHE A 41 -6.30 -3.95 9.75
N THR A 42 -6.46 -2.75 9.19
CA THR A 42 -7.27 -1.66 9.77
C THR A 42 -8.76 -1.72 9.44
N TYR A 43 -9.14 -2.50 8.42
CA TYR A 43 -10.53 -2.76 8.02
C TYR A 43 -10.67 -4.22 7.58
N ASN A 44 -11.92 -4.71 7.46
CA ASN A 44 -12.21 -6.09 7.00
C ASN A 44 -12.84 -6.14 5.62
N SER A 45 -13.37 -5.03 5.14
CA SER A 45 -13.96 -4.92 3.82
C SER A 45 -13.91 -3.47 3.37
N SER A 46 -13.86 -3.28 2.06
CA SER A 46 -13.88 -1.94 1.48
C SER A 46 -14.46 -1.96 0.08
N ILE A 47 -15.08 -0.86 -0.31
CA ILE A 47 -15.35 -0.52 -1.71
C ILE A 47 -14.67 0.81 -1.99
N ARG A 48 -13.99 0.92 -3.13
CA ARG A 48 -13.31 2.15 -3.53
C ARG A 48 -13.36 2.37 -5.03
N LYS A 49 -13.41 3.63 -5.42
CA LYS A 49 -13.19 4.07 -6.80
C LYS A 49 -11.90 4.87 -6.84
N PHE A 50 -11.04 4.56 -7.78
CA PHE A 50 -9.78 5.27 -7.96
C PHE A 50 -9.45 5.43 -9.43
N GLN A 51 -8.58 6.39 -9.71
CA GLN A 51 -8.13 6.69 -11.06
C GLN A 51 -6.62 6.50 -11.17
N PHE A 52 -6.21 5.80 -12.23
CA PHE A 52 -4.85 5.86 -12.72
C PHE A 52 -4.74 6.89 -13.85
N THR A 53 -3.76 7.77 -13.77
CA THR A 53 -3.43 8.73 -14.82
C THR A 53 -1.99 8.52 -15.28
N SER A 54 -1.80 7.92 -16.45
CA SER A 54 -0.48 7.52 -16.96
C SER A 54 -0.06 8.32 -18.20
N CYS A 55 1.20 8.74 -18.25
CA CYS A 55 1.79 9.43 -19.41
C CYS A 55 3.30 9.19 -19.47
N ARG A 56 3.94 9.47 -20.61
CA ARG A 56 5.38 9.73 -20.63
C ARG A 56 5.63 11.10 -20.04
N TYR A 57 6.69 11.26 -19.26
CA TYR A 57 7.08 12.55 -18.72
C TYR A 57 8.36 13.06 -19.38
N ASP A 58 8.51 14.38 -19.38
CA ASP A 58 9.79 15.06 -19.54
C ASP A 58 10.07 15.89 -18.27
N LEU A 59 11.35 16.19 -18.05
CA LEU A 59 11.78 17.11 -16.99
C LEU A 59 11.78 18.53 -17.57
N SER A 60 10.88 19.38 -17.10
CA SER A 60 10.82 20.79 -17.47
C SER A 60 10.95 21.64 -16.23
N SER A 61 12.03 22.43 -16.13
CA SER A 61 12.31 23.30 -14.98
C SER A 61 12.29 22.56 -13.62
N GLY A 62 12.88 21.36 -13.58
CA GLY A 62 12.94 20.53 -12.36
C GLY A 62 11.61 19.87 -11.97
N ARG A 63 10.54 20.02 -12.76
CA ARG A 63 9.24 19.37 -12.51
C ARG A 63 8.92 18.35 -13.60
N LEU A 64 8.38 17.21 -13.17
CA LEU A 64 7.85 16.20 -14.09
C LEU A 64 6.58 16.72 -14.75
N ARG A 65 6.54 16.73 -16.08
CA ARG A 65 5.34 17.10 -16.85
C ARG A 65 5.02 16.02 -17.87
N CYS A 66 3.74 15.72 -18.06
CA CYS A 66 3.31 14.81 -19.11
C CYS A 66 3.66 15.38 -20.48
N LYS A 67 4.40 14.60 -21.28
CA LYS A 67 4.78 14.91 -22.65
C LYS A 67 3.63 14.69 -23.63
N ASN A 68 2.78 13.73 -23.34
CA ASN A 68 1.62 13.36 -24.15
C ASN A 68 0.34 13.42 -23.33
N ARG A 69 -0.81 13.40 -24.03
CA ARG A 69 -2.12 13.31 -23.40
C ARG A 69 -2.15 12.09 -22.46
N PRO A 70 -2.44 12.28 -21.17
CA PRO A 70 -2.50 11.16 -20.24
C PRO A 70 -3.62 10.19 -20.58
N ARG A 71 -3.36 8.89 -20.41
CA ARG A 71 -4.42 7.87 -20.38
C ARG A 71 -4.97 7.82 -18.96
N GLN A 72 -6.28 7.95 -18.85
CA GLN A 72 -7.00 7.86 -17.58
C GLN A 72 -7.77 6.54 -17.56
N VAL A 73 -7.62 5.79 -16.47
CA VAL A 73 -8.37 4.54 -16.22
C VAL A 73 -9.02 4.69 -14.86
N VAL A 74 -10.34 4.58 -14.80
CA VAL A 74 -11.08 4.56 -13.54
C VAL A 74 -11.42 3.13 -13.21
N VAL A 75 -11.04 2.72 -12.01
CA VAL A 75 -11.23 1.38 -11.49
C VAL A 75 -12.13 1.47 -10.27
N GLU A 76 -13.10 0.56 -10.20
CA GLU A 76 -13.84 0.28 -8.99
C GLU A 76 -13.32 -1.03 -8.40
N ASN A 77 -13.00 -1.02 -7.12
CA ASN A 77 -12.48 -2.17 -6.39
C ASN A 77 -13.41 -2.47 -5.22
N ILE A 78 -13.66 -3.75 -5.02
CA ILE A 78 -14.33 -4.27 -3.84
C ILE A 78 -13.47 -5.37 -3.24
N HIS A 79 -13.36 -5.37 -1.92
CA HIS A 79 -12.42 -6.20 -1.18
C HIS A 79 -13.07 -6.69 0.11
N LYS A 80 -12.78 -7.95 0.46
CA LYS A 80 -13.20 -8.59 1.71
C LYS A 80 -12.06 -9.43 2.27
N ASP A 81 -11.79 -9.26 3.55
CA ASP A 81 -10.96 -10.12 4.37
C ASP A 81 -11.78 -11.24 5.02
N TYR A 82 -11.13 -12.39 5.17
CA TYR A 82 -11.64 -13.58 5.81
C TYR A 82 -10.71 -13.93 6.96
N ILE A 83 -11.17 -13.75 8.20
CA ILE A 83 -10.36 -14.02 9.39
C ILE A 83 -10.21 -15.54 9.52
N VAL A 84 -8.98 -16.03 9.36
CA VAL A 84 -8.65 -17.47 9.49
C VAL A 84 -7.87 -17.78 10.75
N GLY A 85 -7.44 -16.75 11.50
CA GLY A 85 -6.82 -16.90 12.81
C GLY A 85 -6.35 -15.57 13.39
N PRO A 86 -5.75 -15.58 14.60
CA PRO A 86 -5.19 -14.37 15.20
C PRO A 86 -4.15 -13.73 14.27
N LYS A 87 -4.44 -12.51 13.80
CA LYS A 87 -3.60 -11.77 12.83
C LYS A 87 -3.34 -12.50 11.50
N LYS A 88 -4.22 -13.43 11.13
CA LYS A 88 -4.21 -14.10 9.81
C LYS A 88 -5.52 -13.84 9.10
N LYS A 89 -5.40 -13.33 7.87
CA LYS A 89 -6.54 -13.03 7.00
C LYS A 89 -6.26 -13.57 5.61
N ASP A 90 -7.19 -14.39 5.12
CA ASP A 90 -7.40 -14.54 3.69
C ASP A 90 -8.05 -13.25 3.18
N ALA A 91 -7.90 -12.96 1.90
CA ALA A 91 -8.52 -11.80 1.28
C ALA A 91 -8.91 -12.10 -0.15
N LYS A 92 -10.07 -11.60 -0.56
CA LYS A 92 -10.47 -11.57 -1.96
C LYS A 92 -10.79 -10.14 -2.38
N SER A 93 -10.44 -9.79 -3.61
CA SER A 93 -10.82 -8.51 -4.19
C SER A 93 -11.09 -8.62 -5.68
N LEU A 94 -11.97 -7.77 -6.18
CA LEU A 94 -12.28 -7.64 -7.59
C LEU A 94 -12.03 -6.20 -8.03
N ASP A 95 -11.07 -6.00 -8.92
CA ASP A 95 -10.79 -4.73 -9.59
C ASP A 95 -11.52 -4.69 -10.94
N MET A 96 -12.31 -3.64 -11.19
CA MET A 96 -13.15 -3.52 -12.38
C MET A 96 -12.86 -2.19 -13.08
N ILE A 97 -12.40 -2.24 -14.33
CA ILE A 97 -12.30 -1.03 -15.14
C ILE A 97 -13.71 -0.58 -15.53
N ILE A 98 -14.09 0.62 -15.07
CA ILE A 98 -15.39 1.24 -15.41
C ILE A 98 -15.25 2.34 -16.48
N SER A 99 -14.04 2.86 -16.69
CA SER A 99 -13.69 3.84 -17.72
C SER A 99 -12.21 3.70 -18.12
N PRO A 100 -11.84 3.90 -19.40
CA PRO A 100 -12.66 4.33 -20.53
C PRO A 100 -13.51 3.20 -21.09
N ILE A 101 -14.48 3.54 -21.96
CA ILE A 101 -15.37 2.58 -22.63
C ILE A 101 -14.58 1.46 -23.33
N ALA A 102 -13.45 1.80 -23.96
CA ALA A 102 -12.61 0.83 -24.68
C ALA A 102 -12.08 -0.31 -23.80
N ASP A 103 -11.89 -0.05 -22.50
CA ASP A 103 -11.36 -1.03 -21.54
C ASP A 103 -12.42 -1.52 -20.54
N LYS A 104 -13.62 -0.94 -20.58
CA LYS A 104 -14.70 -1.16 -19.61
C LYS A 104 -15.08 -2.63 -19.53
N GLY A 105 -15.20 -3.14 -18.32
CA GLY A 105 -15.55 -4.53 -18.04
C GLY A 105 -14.35 -5.47 -17.92
N THR A 106 -13.14 -5.03 -18.31
CA THR A 106 -11.90 -5.72 -17.92
C THR A 106 -11.83 -5.74 -16.40
N ASN A 107 -11.63 -6.93 -15.82
CA ASN A 107 -11.58 -7.06 -14.38
C ASN A 107 -10.56 -8.11 -13.93
N MET A 108 -10.07 -7.93 -12.70
CA MET A 108 -9.07 -8.77 -12.08
C MET A 108 -9.55 -9.24 -10.72
N LEU A 109 -9.69 -10.54 -10.55
CA LEU A 109 -9.97 -11.18 -9.27
C LEU A 109 -8.63 -11.56 -8.62
N VAL A 110 -8.45 -11.16 -7.38
CA VAL A 110 -7.30 -11.50 -6.56
C VAL A 110 -7.78 -12.33 -5.38
N TRP A 111 -7.11 -13.44 -5.12
CA TRP A 111 -7.29 -14.23 -3.91
C TRP A 111 -5.96 -14.41 -3.21
N LYS A 112 -5.82 -13.72 -2.08
CA LYS A 112 -4.71 -13.84 -1.15
C LYS A 112 -5.09 -14.85 -0.06
N LYS A 113 -4.22 -15.83 0.15
CA LYS A 113 -4.34 -16.80 1.24
C LYS A 113 -3.29 -16.52 2.29
N ALA A 114 -3.68 -16.52 3.57
CA ALA A 114 -2.79 -16.18 4.68
C ALA A 114 -1.60 -17.15 4.79
N ASP A 115 -1.85 -18.43 4.52
CA ASP A 115 -0.88 -19.51 4.71
C ASP A 115 -0.13 -19.90 3.42
N GLN A 116 -0.38 -19.22 2.29
CA GLN A 116 0.37 -19.42 1.05
C GLN A 116 1.29 -18.23 0.81
N ASP A 117 2.44 -18.45 0.19
CA ASP A 117 3.36 -17.36 -0.20
C ASP A 117 2.84 -16.61 -1.43
N ASP A 118 2.15 -17.33 -2.32
CA ASP A 118 1.68 -16.85 -3.61
C ASP A 118 0.21 -16.39 -3.55
N ASN A 119 -0.11 -15.38 -4.36
CA ASN A 119 -1.48 -14.90 -4.54
C ASN A 119 -2.03 -15.46 -5.85
N ASP A 120 -3.31 -15.80 -5.87
CA ASP A 120 -3.96 -16.22 -7.11
C ASP A 120 -4.59 -15.02 -7.82
N PHE A 121 -4.31 -14.86 -9.11
CA PHE A 121 -4.83 -13.80 -9.95
C PHE A 121 -5.61 -14.38 -11.14
N TRP A 122 -6.79 -13.83 -11.41
CA TRP A 122 -7.53 -14.09 -12.63
C TRP A 122 -7.83 -12.77 -13.33
N LEU A 123 -7.55 -12.70 -14.63
CA LEU A 123 -7.86 -11.58 -15.49
C LEU A 123 -8.97 -11.97 -16.45
N TYR A 124 -10.05 -11.21 -16.47
CA TYR A 124 -11.10 -11.33 -17.47
C TYR A 124 -10.96 -10.21 -18.50
N LEU A 125 -10.93 -10.62 -19.77
CA LEU A 125 -10.89 -9.72 -20.92
C LEU A 125 -12.22 -9.83 -21.67
N PRO A 126 -13.10 -8.81 -21.61
CA PRO A 126 -14.44 -8.88 -22.20
C PRO A 126 -14.40 -9.12 -23.71
N ALA A 127 -13.43 -8.51 -24.41
CA ALA A 127 -13.24 -8.69 -25.85
C ALA A 127 -12.97 -10.15 -26.26
N LEU A 128 -12.46 -10.98 -25.34
CA LEU A 128 -12.19 -12.40 -25.57
C LEU A 128 -13.23 -13.32 -24.93
N GLY A 129 -14.09 -12.79 -24.05
CA GLY A 129 -15.02 -13.58 -23.24
C GLY A 129 -14.33 -14.63 -22.35
N LYS A 130 -13.04 -14.46 -22.04
CA LYS A 130 -12.22 -15.48 -21.36
C LYS A 130 -11.65 -14.97 -20.05
N VAL A 131 -11.63 -15.86 -19.06
CA VAL A 131 -10.89 -15.72 -17.80
C VAL A 131 -9.54 -16.42 -17.97
N LYS A 132 -8.45 -15.69 -17.71
CA LYS A 132 -7.09 -16.24 -17.70
C LYS A 132 -6.54 -16.18 -16.29
N ARG A 133 -6.07 -17.31 -15.75
CA ARG A 133 -5.29 -17.32 -14.50
C ARG A 133 -3.88 -16.82 -14.79
N ILE A 134 -3.39 -15.88 -13.99
CA ILE A 134 -2.00 -15.41 -14.02
C ILE A 134 -1.30 -16.14 -12.88
N ALA A 135 -0.38 -17.06 -13.22
CA ALA A 135 0.32 -17.87 -12.24
C ALA A 135 1.33 -17.01 -11.46
N SER A 136 1.31 -17.10 -10.13
CA SER A 136 2.25 -16.40 -9.24
C SER A 136 3.68 -16.94 -9.31
N SER A 137 3.87 -18.19 -9.77
CA SER A 137 5.12 -18.92 -9.62
C SER A 137 6.01 -18.90 -10.87
N ASN A 138 7.31 -18.71 -10.63
CA ASN A 138 8.50 -19.00 -11.47
C ASN A 138 8.63 -18.43 -12.90
N GLU A 139 7.56 -17.92 -13.51
CA GLU A 139 7.59 -17.35 -14.87
C GLU A 139 7.45 -15.82 -14.89
N GLY A 140 7.67 -15.17 -13.74
CA GLY A 140 7.49 -13.73 -13.62
C GLY A 140 6.02 -13.29 -13.69
N GLY A 141 5.05 -14.04 -13.19
CA GLY A 141 3.64 -13.60 -13.25
C GLY A 141 3.34 -12.30 -12.49
N GLU A 142 4.01 -12.05 -11.35
CA GLU A 142 3.86 -10.80 -10.57
C GLU A 142 4.49 -9.57 -11.25
N THR A 143 5.15 -9.78 -12.39
CA THR A 143 5.90 -8.76 -13.12
C THR A 143 5.06 -7.92 -14.06
N GLY A 144 3.87 -8.42 -14.42
CA GLY A 144 2.97 -7.78 -15.37
C GLY A 144 2.50 -6.41 -14.87
N SER A 145 2.39 -5.46 -15.79
CA SER A 145 1.77 -4.16 -15.51
C SER A 145 0.28 -4.33 -15.22
N VAL A 146 -0.20 -3.70 -14.16
CA VAL A 146 -1.63 -3.62 -13.85
C VAL A 146 -2.27 -2.59 -14.78
N PHE A 147 -3.18 -3.05 -15.63
CA PHE A 147 -3.97 -2.20 -16.54
C PHE A 147 -3.14 -1.22 -17.41
N GLY A 148 -1.89 -1.55 -17.75
CA GLY A 148 -1.01 -0.73 -18.59
C GLY A 148 -0.37 0.47 -17.87
N THR A 149 -0.42 0.47 -16.53
CA THR A 149 0.21 1.46 -15.65
C THR A 149 1.68 1.14 -15.36
N GLU A 150 2.35 1.99 -14.58
CA GLU A 150 3.71 1.71 -14.08
C GLU A 150 3.72 0.85 -12.80
N PHE A 151 2.54 0.52 -12.25
CA PHE A 151 2.42 -0.45 -11.17
C PHE A 151 2.47 -1.87 -11.73
N SER A 152 3.32 -2.73 -11.19
CA SER A 152 3.27 -4.17 -11.44
C SER A 152 2.30 -4.86 -10.48
N ILE A 153 1.93 -6.10 -10.77
CA ILE A 153 1.13 -6.95 -9.87
C ILE A 153 1.82 -7.06 -8.50
N GLU A 154 3.15 -7.17 -8.48
CA GLU A 154 3.96 -7.12 -7.26
C GLU A 154 3.76 -5.83 -6.45
N ASP A 155 3.57 -4.67 -7.10
CA ASP A 155 3.47 -3.36 -6.42
C ASP A 155 2.13 -3.15 -5.74
N VAL A 156 1.06 -3.77 -6.27
CA VAL A 156 -0.30 -3.69 -5.71
C VAL A 156 -0.62 -4.87 -4.80
N SER A 157 0.34 -5.80 -4.64
CA SER A 157 0.23 -6.93 -3.73
C SER A 157 0.85 -6.58 -2.37
N PRO A 158 0.24 -6.99 -1.25
CA PRO A 158 0.84 -6.78 0.08
C PRO A 158 2.22 -7.45 0.18
N ARG A 159 3.22 -6.69 0.63
CA ARG A 159 4.55 -7.23 0.96
C ARG A 159 4.47 -7.98 2.29
N LYS A 160 4.51 -9.31 2.25
CA LYS A 160 4.51 -10.14 3.47
C LYS A 160 5.80 -9.90 4.24
N THR A 161 5.69 -9.46 5.48
CA THR A 161 6.86 -9.02 6.25
C THR A 161 7.89 -10.13 6.47
N LYS A 162 7.47 -11.40 6.47
CA LYS A 162 8.33 -12.59 6.59
C LYS A 162 9.22 -12.83 5.36
N ASP A 163 8.87 -12.27 4.20
CA ASP A 163 9.55 -12.53 2.92
C ASP A 163 10.80 -11.67 2.72
N TYR A 164 11.12 -10.80 3.69
CA TYR A 164 12.22 -9.85 3.62
C TYR A 164 13.02 -9.81 4.92
N THR A 165 14.29 -9.46 4.80
CA THR A 165 15.13 -8.98 5.90
C THR A 165 15.19 -7.45 5.87
N TYR A 166 15.40 -6.83 7.03
CA TYR A 166 15.28 -5.38 7.18
C TYR A 166 16.51 -4.78 7.82
N LYS A 167 16.93 -3.62 7.31
CA LYS A 167 18.02 -2.82 7.86
C LYS A 167 17.59 -1.36 8.00
N LEU A 168 17.85 -0.76 9.16
CA LEU A 168 17.74 0.69 9.33
C LEU A 168 18.93 1.34 8.64
N LEU A 169 18.67 2.16 7.62
CA LEU A 169 19.71 2.96 6.97
C LEU A 169 19.91 4.30 7.67
N GLY A 170 18.87 4.80 8.33
CA GLY A 170 18.91 6.03 9.09
C GLY A 170 17.53 6.62 9.33
N GLU A 171 17.51 7.88 9.72
CA GLU A 171 16.30 8.66 9.96
C GLU A 171 16.45 10.01 9.27
N ASN A 172 15.34 10.60 8.84
CA ASN A 172 15.35 11.91 8.18
C ASN A 172 14.01 12.64 8.39
N THR A 173 13.86 13.81 7.79
CA THR A 173 12.59 14.50 7.61
C THR A 173 12.23 14.51 6.13
N LEU A 174 11.00 14.12 5.78
CA LEU A 174 10.48 14.17 4.42
C LEU A 174 9.14 14.93 4.43
N ASN A 175 9.09 16.06 3.73
CA ASN A 175 7.92 16.96 3.70
C ASN A 175 7.43 17.30 5.13
N ASP A 176 8.35 17.79 5.96
CA ASP A 176 8.12 18.17 7.37
C ASP A 176 7.65 17.04 8.29
N ARG A 177 7.82 15.77 7.89
CA ARG A 177 7.51 14.62 8.74
C ARG A 177 8.75 13.80 9.06
N PRO A 178 8.94 13.39 10.32
CA PRO A 178 10.01 12.47 10.67
C PRO A 178 9.76 11.11 10.01
N VAL A 179 10.82 10.53 9.45
CA VAL A 179 10.77 9.22 8.78
C VAL A 179 11.93 8.31 9.21
N TRP A 180 11.68 7.02 9.23
CA TRP A 180 12.73 5.99 9.16
C TRP A 180 13.05 5.69 7.70
N ILE A 181 14.32 5.42 7.41
CA ILE A 181 14.77 4.93 6.11
C ILE A 181 15.13 3.46 6.29
N ILE A 182 14.33 2.57 5.73
CA ILE A 182 14.44 1.12 5.91
C ILE A 182 14.73 0.44 4.58
N GLU A 183 15.81 -0.34 4.52
CA GLU A 183 16.07 -1.24 3.40
C GLU A 183 15.39 -2.58 3.67
N SER A 184 14.59 -3.04 2.70
CA SER A 184 13.99 -4.36 2.66
C SER A 184 14.68 -5.19 1.58
N THR A 185 15.32 -6.30 1.97
CA THR A 185 16.00 -7.23 1.07
C THR A 185 15.24 -8.55 1.03
N PRO A 186 14.84 -9.06 -0.15
CA PRO A 186 14.08 -10.31 -0.24
C PRO A 186 14.89 -11.50 0.27
N THR A 187 14.22 -12.45 0.93
CA THR A 187 14.82 -13.74 1.29
C THR A 187 15.14 -14.57 0.04
N GLU A 188 15.87 -15.67 0.19
CA GLU A 188 16.19 -16.55 -0.94
C GLU A 188 14.94 -17.09 -1.67
N THR A 189 13.87 -17.37 -0.93
CA THR A 189 12.59 -17.80 -1.52
C THR A 189 11.93 -16.65 -2.28
N ARG A 190 11.92 -15.44 -1.72
CA ARG A 190 11.29 -14.27 -2.34
C ARG A 190 12.08 -13.78 -3.56
N SER A 191 13.42 -13.83 -3.51
CA SER A 191 14.31 -13.34 -4.58
C SER A 191 14.07 -14.03 -5.93
N LYS A 192 13.61 -15.28 -5.91
CA LYS A 192 13.25 -16.07 -7.10
C LYS A 192 12.01 -15.50 -7.82
N LYS A 193 11.10 -14.83 -7.09
CA LYS A 193 9.78 -14.37 -7.58
C LYS A 193 9.71 -12.86 -7.82
N THR A 194 10.40 -12.06 -7.00
CA THR A 194 10.41 -10.58 -7.09
C THR A 194 11.29 -10.04 -8.23
N TYR A 195 10.98 -8.85 -8.72
CA TYR A 195 11.92 -8.07 -9.55
C TYR A 195 12.92 -7.24 -8.77
N TYR A 196 12.70 -7.09 -7.47
CA TYR A 196 13.45 -6.15 -6.66
C TYR A 196 14.62 -6.84 -5.98
N SER A 197 15.84 -6.35 -6.22
CA SER A 197 16.98 -6.75 -5.38
C SER A 197 16.86 -6.19 -3.97
N LYS A 198 16.23 -5.01 -3.86
CA LYS A 198 15.88 -4.35 -2.60
C LYS A 198 14.87 -3.22 -2.83
N VAL A 199 14.22 -2.82 -1.74
CA VAL A 199 13.40 -1.62 -1.69
C VAL A 199 13.87 -0.75 -0.52
N ILE A 200 14.07 0.54 -0.75
CA ILE A 200 14.34 1.51 0.33
C ILE A 200 13.07 2.31 0.58
N SER A 201 12.49 2.12 1.77
CA SER A 201 11.22 2.71 2.20
C SER A 201 11.45 3.83 3.20
N TYR A 202 10.80 4.97 2.96
CA TYR A 202 10.76 6.11 3.88
C TYR A 202 9.44 6.04 4.65
N VAL A 203 9.49 5.54 5.88
CA VAL A 203 8.31 5.24 6.70
C VAL A 203 8.05 6.37 7.67
N ASP A 204 6.84 6.94 7.63
CA ASP A 204 6.37 7.96 8.56
C ASP A 204 6.38 7.43 10.01
N LYS A 205 7.01 8.18 10.93
CA LYS A 205 7.19 7.71 12.31
C LYS A 205 5.92 7.70 13.15
N GLU A 206 4.93 8.50 12.78
CA GLU A 206 3.70 8.67 13.56
C GLU A 206 2.60 7.77 13.01
N ARG A 207 2.48 7.72 11.68
CA ARG A 207 1.37 7.09 10.98
C ARG A 207 1.69 5.69 10.47
N TYR A 208 2.97 5.31 10.44
CA TYR A 208 3.45 4.04 9.87
C TYR A 208 2.99 3.84 8.42
N VAL A 209 3.02 4.92 7.63
CA VAL A 209 2.70 4.91 6.20
C VAL A 209 3.98 5.16 5.41
N ILE A 210 4.17 4.44 4.30
CA ILE A 210 5.28 4.67 3.39
C ILE A 210 5.05 5.98 2.63
N LEU A 211 5.97 6.93 2.77
CA LEU A 211 5.93 8.22 2.08
C LEU A 211 6.68 8.19 0.76
N LYS A 212 7.67 7.30 0.65
CA LYS A 212 8.45 7.08 -0.57
C LYS A 212 9.02 5.66 -0.58
N ASP A 213 9.01 5.02 -1.73
CA ASP A 213 9.80 3.81 -2.01
C ASP A 213 10.77 4.08 -3.17
N GLU A 214 11.98 3.56 -3.03
CA GLU A 214 12.98 3.44 -4.09
C GLU A 214 13.14 1.97 -4.43
N LEU A 215 12.77 1.59 -5.66
CA LEU A 215 12.70 0.20 -6.10
C LEU A 215 13.87 -0.10 -7.04
N TYR A 216 14.75 -1.01 -6.60
CA TYR A 216 15.97 -1.39 -7.30
C TYR A 216 15.76 -2.73 -8.00
N ASP A 217 16.14 -2.83 -9.26
CA ASP A 217 15.99 -4.08 -10.01
C ASP A 217 17.01 -5.15 -9.58
N ARG A 218 16.96 -6.35 -10.17
CA ARG A 218 17.82 -7.48 -9.82
C ARG A 218 19.32 -7.23 -9.95
N VAL A 219 19.75 -6.23 -10.73
CA VAL A 219 21.18 -5.85 -10.86
C VAL A 219 21.54 -4.63 -9.99
N GLY A 220 20.63 -4.18 -9.13
CA GLY A 220 20.89 -3.11 -8.15
C GLY A 220 20.73 -1.70 -8.71
N THR A 221 20.02 -1.52 -9.83
CA THR A 221 19.76 -0.21 -10.42
C THR A 221 18.39 0.32 -9.99
N LEU A 222 18.35 1.52 -9.43
CA LEU A 222 17.09 2.23 -9.16
C LEU A 222 16.34 2.46 -10.48
N PHE A 223 15.10 1.97 -10.58
CA PHE A 223 14.33 2.10 -11.81
C PHE A 223 12.87 2.53 -11.61
N LYS A 224 12.31 2.32 -10.42
CA LYS A 224 11.00 2.84 -10.03
C LYS A 224 11.08 3.61 -8.72
N GLN A 225 10.24 4.63 -8.59
CA GLN A 225 10.03 5.36 -7.35
C GLN A 225 8.53 5.54 -7.11
N LEU A 226 8.05 5.11 -5.93
CA LEU A 226 6.71 5.45 -5.46
C LEU A 226 6.81 6.68 -4.57
N ILE A 227 5.97 7.69 -4.83
CA ILE A 227 5.89 8.91 -4.03
C ILE A 227 4.46 9.06 -3.52
N THR A 228 4.29 9.07 -2.21
CA THR A 228 3.01 9.39 -1.56
C THR A 228 2.85 10.89 -1.52
N LYS A 229 1.77 11.39 -2.13
CA LYS A 229 1.45 12.82 -2.24
C LYS A 229 0.47 13.26 -1.17
N LYS A 230 -0.48 12.41 -0.82
CA LYS A 230 -1.50 12.70 0.19
C LYS A 230 -1.86 11.44 0.95
N VAL A 231 -2.03 11.59 2.26
CA VAL A 231 -2.52 10.57 3.18
C VAL A 231 -3.65 11.21 3.97
N ASP A 232 -4.83 10.63 3.91
CA ASP A 232 -6.01 11.10 4.65
C ASP A 232 -6.36 10.08 5.74
N ARG A 233 -7.04 10.54 6.80
CA ARG A 233 -7.64 9.66 7.81
C ARG A 233 -9.13 9.59 7.56
N ILE A 234 -9.63 8.44 7.11
CA ILE A 234 -11.04 8.22 6.75
C ILE A 234 -11.55 7.10 7.66
N ASP A 235 -12.63 7.37 8.40
CA ASP A 235 -13.21 6.45 9.39
C ASP A 235 -12.19 5.82 10.35
N GLY A 236 -11.24 6.66 10.78
CA GLY A 236 -10.17 6.27 11.70
C GLY A 236 -8.96 5.58 11.04
N VAL A 237 -9.05 5.22 9.76
CA VAL A 237 -8.02 4.52 8.99
C VAL A 237 -7.15 5.50 8.20
N TRP A 238 -5.82 5.35 8.28
CA TRP A 238 -4.88 6.11 7.45
C TRP A 238 -4.78 5.48 6.05
N ILE A 239 -5.07 6.26 5.02
CA ILE A 239 -5.09 5.81 3.63
C ILE A 239 -4.27 6.75 2.75
N VAL A 240 -3.43 6.18 1.90
CA VAL A 240 -2.79 6.92 0.80
C VAL A 240 -3.85 7.23 -0.26
N THR A 241 -4.29 8.48 -0.32
CA THR A 241 -5.34 8.92 -1.26
C THR A 241 -4.77 9.47 -2.55
N LYS A 242 -3.50 9.91 -2.54
CA LYS A 242 -2.78 10.33 -3.76
C LYS A 242 -1.35 9.82 -3.75
N SER A 243 -0.92 9.19 -4.83
CA SER A 243 0.47 8.76 -5.03
C SER A 243 0.89 8.84 -6.48
N ALA A 244 2.18 8.67 -6.75
CA ALA A 244 2.72 8.54 -8.10
C ALA A 244 3.81 7.49 -8.16
N MET A 245 3.69 6.58 -9.13
CA MET A 245 4.76 5.66 -9.52
C MET A 245 5.51 6.27 -10.71
N ILE A 246 6.80 6.52 -10.54
CA ILE A 246 7.70 7.10 -11.54
C ILE A 246 8.65 5.99 -12.00
N ASN A 247 8.63 5.67 -13.29
CA ASN A 247 9.57 4.75 -13.90
C ASN A 247 10.67 5.53 -14.63
N LEU A 248 11.91 5.35 -14.18
CA LEU A 248 13.09 6.06 -14.67
C LEU A 248 13.60 5.49 -16.01
N ARG A 249 13.30 4.21 -16.31
CA ARG A 249 13.70 3.54 -17.55
C ARG A 249 12.76 3.88 -18.69
N SER A 250 11.46 3.67 -18.49
CA SER A 250 10.44 3.94 -19.51
C SER A 250 10.13 5.42 -19.66
N ARG A 251 10.61 6.26 -18.72
CA ARG A 251 10.24 7.68 -18.56
C ARG A 251 8.73 7.88 -18.55
N ARG A 252 8.03 6.98 -17.87
CA ARG A 252 6.58 7.06 -17.64
C ARG A 252 6.28 7.30 -16.18
N ILE A 253 5.16 7.94 -15.95
CA ILE A 253 4.61 8.18 -14.63
C ILE A 253 3.16 7.68 -14.63
N THR A 254 2.73 7.09 -13.53
CA THR A 254 1.32 6.83 -13.23
C THR A 254 0.98 7.51 -11.92
N ASN A 255 0.02 8.43 -11.95
CA ASN A 255 -0.61 8.95 -10.74
C ASN A 255 -1.77 8.04 -10.33
N TYR A 256 -1.94 7.85 -9.03
CA TYR A 256 -3.05 7.14 -8.42
C TYR A 256 -3.79 8.12 -7.52
N ASP A 257 -5.10 8.23 -7.73
CA ASP A 257 -5.99 9.12 -6.98
C ASP A 257 -7.22 8.33 -6.52
N VAL A 258 -7.46 8.26 -5.21
CA VAL A 258 -8.71 7.73 -4.64
C VAL A 258 -9.80 8.77 -4.82
N LEU A 259 -10.90 8.37 -5.45
CA LEU A 259 -12.07 9.23 -5.74
C LEU A 259 -13.18 9.04 -4.71
N SER A 260 -13.41 7.81 -4.29
CA SER A 260 -14.39 7.47 -3.26
C SER A 260 -13.94 6.20 -2.54
N ILE A 261 -14.23 6.10 -1.25
CA ILE A 261 -13.91 4.91 -0.46
C ILE A 261 -14.91 4.78 0.68
N ASP A 262 -15.21 3.55 1.04
CA ASP A 262 -15.96 3.20 2.23
C ASP A 262 -15.47 1.84 2.77
N PHE A 263 -15.72 1.60 4.06
CA PHE A 263 -15.18 0.46 4.80
C PHE A 263 -16.26 -0.33 5.52
N ASN A 264 -15.90 -1.54 5.96
CA ASN A 264 -16.71 -2.38 6.86
C ASN A 264 -18.09 -2.72 6.29
N LEU A 265 -18.17 -2.88 4.97
CA LEU A 265 -19.35 -3.34 4.26
C LEU A 265 -19.65 -4.82 4.53
N GLU A 266 -20.93 -5.17 4.56
CA GLU A 266 -21.41 -6.55 4.49
C GLU A 266 -21.38 -7.04 3.04
N ILE A 267 -20.30 -7.71 2.67
CA ILE A 267 -20.11 -8.26 1.32
C ILE A 267 -20.44 -9.75 1.34
N ASP A 268 -21.20 -10.20 0.35
CA ASP A 268 -21.59 -11.59 0.16
C ASP A 268 -20.36 -12.44 -0.23
N ASP A 269 -20.17 -13.58 0.43
CA ASP A 269 -19.03 -14.48 0.16
C ASP A 269 -19.09 -15.09 -1.24
N GLU A 270 -20.29 -15.20 -1.82
CA GLU A 270 -20.51 -15.70 -3.17
C GLU A 270 -20.19 -14.68 -4.26
N PHE A 271 -19.92 -13.42 -3.89
CA PHE A 271 -19.61 -12.39 -4.88
C PHE A 271 -18.26 -12.63 -5.56
N PHE A 272 -17.25 -13.13 -4.85
CA PHE A 272 -15.90 -13.29 -5.39
C PHE A 272 -15.72 -14.59 -6.18
N THR A 273 -16.36 -14.66 -7.35
CA THR A 273 -16.39 -15.84 -8.23
C THR A 273 -16.04 -15.49 -9.67
N GLN A 274 -15.71 -16.51 -10.48
CA GLN A 274 -15.55 -16.32 -11.94
C GLN A 274 -16.85 -15.83 -12.61
N ARG A 275 -18.02 -16.15 -12.05
CA ARG A 275 -19.30 -15.60 -12.51
C ARG A 275 -19.32 -14.09 -12.36
N ALA A 276 -18.90 -13.55 -11.22
CA ALA A 276 -18.79 -12.10 -11.08
C ALA A 276 -17.85 -11.47 -12.10
N MET A 277 -16.84 -12.20 -12.59
CA MET A 277 -15.96 -11.70 -13.64
C MET A 277 -16.63 -11.65 -15.02
N SER A 278 -17.35 -12.70 -15.40
CA SER A 278 -17.88 -12.89 -16.77
C SER A 278 -19.33 -12.43 -16.98
N ASP A 279 -20.16 -12.45 -15.94
CA ASP A 279 -21.58 -12.06 -15.98
C ASP A 279 -21.73 -10.60 -15.53
N PHE A 280 -21.74 -9.69 -16.50
CA PHE A 280 -21.86 -8.24 -16.27
C PHE A 280 -23.14 -7.87 -15.51
N ALA A 281 -24.27 -8.49 -15.84
CA ALA A 281 -25.56 -8.15 -15.24
C ALA A 281 -25.63 -8.58 -13.77
N TYR A 282 -25.15 -9.80 -13.47
CA TYR A 282 -25.01 -10.27 -12.08
C TYR A 282 -24.11 -9.35 -11.26
N ARG A 283 -22.93 -9.01 -11.81
CA ARG A 283 -21.97 -8.15 -11.13
C ARG A 283 -22.52 -6.76 -10.86
N GLU A 284 -23.08 -6.07 -11.87
CA GLU A 284 -23.60 -4.72 -11.69
C GLU A 284 -24.77 -4.67 -10.70
N LYS A 285 -25.64 -5.68 -10.69
CA LYS A 285 -26.73 -5.78 -9.70
C LYS A 285 -26.17 -5.77 -8.28
N LYS A 286 -25.20 -6.65 -7.98
CA LYS A 286 -24.54 -6.74 -6.67
C LYS A 286 -23.75 -5.48 -6.34
N MET A 287 -23.00 -4.93 -7.29
CA MET A 287 -22.23 -3.69 -7.07
C MET A 287 -23.12 -2.48 -6.74
N ASN A 288 -24.33 -2.40 -7.31
CA ASN A 288 -25.27 -1.35 -6.94
C ASN A 288 -25.71 -1.42 -5.47
N GLU A 289 -25.77 -2.60 -4.88
CA GLU A 289 -26.06 -2.77 -3.46
C GLU A 289 -24.91 -2.18 -2.61
N TYR A 290 -23.66 -2.40 -3.01
CA TYR A 290 -22.47 -1.94 -2.30
C TYR A 290 -22.12 -0.47 -2.52
N ARG A 291 -22.54 0.14 -3.62
CA ARG A 291 -22.26 1.56 -3.94
C ARG A 291 -23.03 2.53 -3.05
N ASN A 292 -24.12 2.11 -2.41
CA ASN A 292 -24.99 2.98 -1.62
C ASN A 292 -24.30 3.64 -0.42
N THR A 293 -23.18 3.09 0.03
CA THR A 293 -22.42 3.58 1.18
C THR A 293 -21.17 4.37 0.78
N LEU A 294 -20.87 4.49 -0.52
CA LEU A 294 -19.66 5.16 -1.00
C LEU A 294 -19.64 6.65 -0.63
N GLN A 295 -18.56 7.06 0.02
CA GLN A 295 -18.29 8.45 0.36
C GLN A 295 -17.26 9.03 -0.60
N GLU A 296 -17.52 10.22 -1.14
CA GLU A 296 -16.55 10.92 -1.99
C GLU A 296 -15.34 11.36 -1.17
N VAL A 297 -14.14 11.12 -1.70
CA VAL A 297 -12.91 11.65 -1.13
C VAL A 297 -12.71 13.04 -1.70
N ASP A 298 -12.84 14.06 -0.87
CA ASP A 298 -12.61 15.44 -1.27
C ASP A 298 -11.14 15.64 -1.71
N SER A 299 -10.97 15.64 -3.03
CA SER A 299 -9.68 15.81 -3.68
C SER A 299 -9.08 17.21 -3.50
N ASN A 300 -9.85 18.19 -3.00
CA ASN A 300 -9.48 19.60 -2.82
C ASN A 300 -9.23 20.00 -1.35
N LYS A 301 -9.60 19.17 -0.37
CA LYS A 301 -9.23 19.38 1.03
C LYS A 301 -7.71 19.28 1.18
N LYS A 302 -7.04 20.43 1.33
CA LYS A 302 -5.61 20.55 1.58
C LYS A 302 -5.25 20.15 3.00
#